data_AF-J2X2W7-F1
#
_entry.id   AF-J2X2W7-F1
#
_cell.length_a   1.000
_cell.length_b   1.000
_cell.length_c   1.000
_cell.angle_alpha   90.00
_cell.angle_beta   90.00
_cell.angle_gamma   90.00
#
_symmetry.space_group_name_H-M   'P 1'
#
loop_
_entity.id
_entity.type
_entity.pdbx_description
1 polymer ?
#
loop_
_entity_poly.entity_id
_entity_poly.type
_entity_poly.pdbx_seq_one_letter_code
_entity_poly.pdbx_strand_id
1 'polypeptide(L)'
;MFDDASVHFGGGKEQRNASLGLMQALQRRFPNIRLLLVSGPNILDGALKEIMAKEMHYVDIGVWEYDQQYLAFINQVGGACGFKRSQLANDDFTKILLDKAHGASGALIQILQTLARNPIYKACPSLPVESLRNMWKF
;
A
#
# COMPACT_ATOMS: atom_id res chain seq x y z
N MET A 1 -8.24 8.89 12.50
CA MET A 1 -7.19 8.27 11.67
C MET A 1 -6.18 9.35 11.37
N PHE A 2 -4.90 9.06 11.56
CA PHE A 2 -3.80 9.91 11.12
C PHE A 2 -3.12 9.19 9.97
N ASP A 3 -3.35 9.68 8.76
CA ASP A 3 -2.61 9.23 7.58
C ASP A 3 -1.27 9.94 7.53
N ASP A 4 -0.24 9.25 7.04
CA ASP A 4 1.15 9.68 7.07
C ASP A 4 1.59 10.28 8.43
N ALA A 5 1.31 9.55 9.50
CA ALA A 5 1.68 9.90 10.87
C ALA A 5 3.20 10.11 11.03
N SER A 6 3.99 9.69 10.04
CA SER A 6 5.42 9.97 9.97
C SER A 6 5.74 11.46 10.07
N VAL A 7 4.91 12.33 9.51
CA VAL A 7 5.09 13.79 9.58
C VAL A 7 4.98 14.27 11.03
N HIS A 8 4.10 13.66 11.82
CA HIS A 8 3.86 14.04 13.21
C HIS A 8 4.91 13.51 14.18
N PHE A 9 5.41 12.29 13.94
CA PHE A 9 6.28 11.58 14.89
C PHE A 9 7.74 11.45 14.44
N GLY A 10 7.99 11.55 13.13
CA GLY A 10 9.32 11.55 12.52
C GLY A 10 9.93 12.94 12.32
N GLY A 11 9.19 14.01 12.62
CA GLY A 11 9.69 15.38 12.62
C GLY A 11 10.68 15.68 13.75
N GLY A 12 11.06 16.96 13.88
CA GLY A 12 11.96 17.42 14.93
C GLY A 12 11.42 17.18 16.36
N LYS A 13 12.31 17.26 17.36
CA LYS A 13 12.01 16.94 18.77
C LYS A 13 10.75 17.66 19.30
N GLU A 14 10.57 18.94 18.98
CA GLU A 14 9.42 19.73 19.42
C GLU A 14 8.10 19.22 18.84
N GLN A 15 8.07 19.01 17.52
CA GLN A 15 6.91 18.48 16.82
C GLN A 15 6.54 17.09 17.34
N ARG A 16 7.54 16.21 17.50
CA ARG A 16 7.36 14.89 18.07
C ARG A 16 6.72 14.95 19.46
N ASN A 17 7.26 15.79 20.35
CA ASN A 17 6.75 15.91 21.72
C ASN A 17 5.34 16.52 21.79
N ALA A 18 5.03 17.48 20.92
CA ALA A 18 3.68 18.04 20.80
C ALA A 18 2.67 16.97 20.35
N SER A 19 3.03 16.17 19.34
CA SER A 19 2.21 15.05 18.85
C SER A 19 1.97 14.02 19.96
N LEU A 20 3.00 13.67 20.73
CA LEU A 20 2.87 12.76 21.89
C LEU A 20 1.96 13.34 22.97
N GLY A 21 2.11 14.63 23.31
CA GLY A 21 1.25 15.30 24.27
C GLY A 21 -0.22 15.32 23.85
N LEU A 22 -0.49 15.50 22.55
CA LEU A 22 -1.83 15.40 21.98
C LEU A 22 -2.41 13.99 22.16
N MET A 23 -1.66 12.93 21.86
CA MET A 23 -2.14 11.55 22.02
C MET A 23 -2.53 11.26 23.48
N GLN A 24 -1.71 11.70 24.44
CA GLN A 24 -2.00 11.56 25.87
C GLN A 24 -3.27 12.33 26.27
N ALA A 25 -3.43 13.56 25.80
CA ALA A 25 -4.60 14.37 26.10
C ALA A 25 -5.88 13.73 25.54
N LEU A 26 -5.81 13.17 24.33
CA LEU A 26 -6.94 12.48 23.70
C LEU A 26 -7.35 11.23 24.49
N GLN A 27 -6.40 10.37 24.87
CA GLN A 27 -6.70 9.18 25.68
C GLN A 27 -7.31 9.54 27.04
N ARG A 28 -6.73 10.53 27.74
CA ARG A 28 -7.24 10.96 29.06
C ARG A 28 -8.64 11.55 28.98
N ARG A 29 -8.93 12.33 27.93
CA ARG A 29 -10.21 13.01 27.79
C ARG A 29 -11.31 12.11 27.22
N PHE A 30 -10.93 11.14 26.40
CA PHE A 30 -11.84 10.25 25.69
C PHE A 30 -11.40 8.79 25.91
N PRO A 31 -11.80 8.15 27.03
CA PRO A 31 -11.31 6.81 27.40
C PRO A 31 -11.69 5.69 26.41
N ASN A 32 -12.65 5.93 25.53
CA ASN A 32 -13.08 4.97 24.50
C ASN A 32 -12.54 5.30 23.09
N ILE A 33 -11.63 6.27 22.97
CA ILE A 33 -11.10 6.65 21.66
C ILE A 33 -10.25 5.53 21.07
N ARG A 34 -10.47 5.22 19.79
CA ARG A 34 -9.60 4.33 19.01
C ARG A 34 -8.80 5.17 18.03
N LEU A 35 -7.49 5.03 18.08
CA LEU A 35 -6.56 5.77 17.23
C LEU A 35 -5.95 4.80 16.22
N LEU A 36 -6.09 5.14 14.94
CA LEU A 36 -5.39 4.48 13.84
C LEU A 36 -4.33 5.45 13.31
N LEU A 37 -3.07 5.02 13.37
CA LEU A 37 -1.90 5.75 12.88
C LEU A 37 -1.30 4.94 11.74
N VAL A 38 -1.22 5.54 10.56
CA VAL A 38 -0.59 4.92 9.38
C VAL A 38 0.72 5.64 9.14
N SER A 39 1.82 4.91 9.00
CA SER A 39 3.15 5.50 8.83
C SER A 39 4.05 4.55 8.06
N GLY A 40 5.09 5.12 7.45
CA GLY A 40 6.26 4.34 7.03
C GLY A 40 6.91 3.58 8.20
N PRO A 41 7.70 2.54 7.88
CA PRO A 41 8.25 1.61 8.86
C PRO A 41 9.16 2.31 9.87
N ASN A 42 9.20 1.79 11.11
CA ASN A 42 10.10 2.21 12.20
C ASN A 42 9.92 3.63 12.76
N ILE A 43 9.04 4.47 12.19
CA ILE A 43 8.86 5.85 12.65
C ILE A 43 8.07 5.92 13.96
N LEU A 44 7.16 4.96 14.16
CA LEU A 44 6.31 4.87 15.35
C LEU A 44 6.88 3.96 16.45
N ASP A 45 8.02 3.31 16.20
CA ASP A 45 8.56 2.26 17.08
C ASP A 45 9.28 2.77 18.32
N GLY A 46 9.72 4.04 18.33
CA GLY A 46 10.35 4.64 19.51
C GLY A 46 9.35 5.44 20.37
N ALA A 47 8.89 6.57 19.83
CA ALA A 47 8.20 7.61 20.57
C ALA A 47 6.85 7.17 21.17
N LEU A 48 6.12 6.29 20.48
CA LEU A 48 4.78 5.88 20.89
C LEU A 48 4.78 4.67 21.83
N LYS A 49 5.79 3.80 21.75
CA LYS A 49 5.95 2.68 22.70
C LYS A 49 6.13 3.19 24.13
N GLU A 50 6.89 4.26 24.32
CA GLU A 50 7.14 4.81 25.67
C GLU A 50 5.85 5.28 26.38
N ILE A 51 4.82 5.68 25.62
CA ILE A 51 3.61 6.31 26.17
C ILE A 51 2.39 5.39 26.07
N MET A 52 2.34 4.52 25.07
CA MET A 52 1.15 3.72 24.72
C MET A 52 1.45 2.22 24.60
N ALA A 53 2.61 1.72 25.04
CA ALA A 53 3.04 0.32 24.86
C ALA A 53 2.02 -0.76 25.25
N LYS A 54 1.15 -0.51 26.24
CA LYS A 54 0.16 -1.49 26.70
C LYS A 54 -1.11 -1.54 25.85
N GLU A 55 -1.39 -0.51 25.05
CA GLU A 55 -2.65 -0.35 24.31
C GLU A 55 -2.45 -0.29 22.78
N MET A 56 -1.20 -0.31 22.31
CA MET A 56 -0.89 -0.29 20.88
C MET A 56 -0.82 -1.69 20.28
N HIS A 57 -1.50 -1.85 19.14
CA HIS A 57 -1.35 -2.97 18.24
C HIS A 57 -0.66 -2.50 16.97
N TYR A 58 0.52 -3.06 16.70
CA TYR A 58 1.25 -2.82 15.47
C TYR A 58 0.82 -3.88 14.45
N VAL A 59 0.40 -3.42 13.27
CA VAL A 59 0.08 -4.28 12.14
C VAL A 59 1.01 -3.87 11.01
N ASP A 60 1.91 -4.77 10.64
CA ASP A 60 2.68 -4.62 9.40
C ASP A 60 1.82 -5.11 8.24
N ILE A 61 1.63 -4.24 7.24
CA ILE A 61 0.84 -4.53 6.05
C ILE A 61 1.71 -5.12 4.94
N GLY A 62 3.05 -4.93 5.02
CA GLY A 62 3.99 -5.44 4.04
C GLY A 62 3.74 -4.94 2.61
N VAL A 63 4.44 -5.59 1.67
CA VAL A 63 4.20 -5.46 0.22
C VAL A 63 3.81 -6.82 -0.32
N TRP A 64 3.21 -6.86 -1.52
CA TRP A 64 2.92 -8.12 -2.18
C TRP A 64 4.21 -8.89 -2.49
N GLU A 65 4.15 -10.19 -2.27
CA GLU A 65 5.15 -11.15 -2.74
C GLU A 65 4.53 -12.04 -3.83
N TYR A 66 5.35 -12.71 -4.63
CA TYR A 66 4.84 -13.55 -5.70
C TYR A 66 4.27 -14.86 -5.15
N ASP A 67 2.99 -14.84 -4.76
CA ASP A 67 2.28 -15.98 -4.18
C ASP A 67 0.84 -16.11 -4.70
N GLN A 68 0.08 -17.08 -4.14
CA GLN A 68 -1.32 -17.29 -4.53
C GLN A 68 -2.24 -16.13 -4.14
N GLN A 69 -1.92 -15.39 -3.08
CA GLN A 69 -2.74 -14.25 -2.64
C GLN A 69 -2.54 -13.08 -3.60
N TYR A 70 -1.32 -12.81 -4.02
CA TYR A 70 -0.98 -11.85 -5.06
C TYR A 70 -1.66 -12.19 -6.38
N LEU A 71 -1.59 -13.46 -6.81
CA LEU A 71 -2.28 -13.89 -8.04
C LEU A 71 -3.80 -13.70 -7.94
N ALA A 72 -4.41 -13.98 -6.79
CA ALA A 72 -5.83 -13.71 -6.55
C ALA A 72 -6.13 -12.21 -6.61
N PHE A 73 -5.31 -11.38 -5.97
CA PHE A 73 -5.41 -9.92 -5.99
C PHE A 73 -5.34 -9.36 -7.41
N ILE A 74 -4.36 -9.80 -8.22
CA ILE A 74 -4.20 -9.34 -9.61
C ILE A 74 -5.40 -9.74 -10.46
N ASN A 75 -5.93 -10.96 -10.29
CA ASN A 75 -7.13 -11.39 -11.00
C ASN A 75 -8.34 -10.53 -10.62
N GLN A 76 -8.50 -10.19 -9.33
CA GLN A 76 -9.59 -9.35 -8.85
C GLN A 76 -9.48 -7.92 -9.38
N VAL A 77 -8.31 -7.29 -9.22
CA VAL A 77 -8.06 -5.90 -9.65
C VAL A 77 -8.09 -5.79 -11.16
N GLY A 78 -7.45 -6.72 -11.87
CA GLY A 78 -7.47 -6.75 -13.33
C GLY A 78 -8.88 -6.96 -13.88
N GLY A 79 -9.69 -7.81 -13.22
CA GLY A 79 -11.11 -7.95 -13.49
C GLY A 79 -11.88 -6.63 -13.33
N ALA A 80 -11.64 -5.91 -12.23
CA ALA A 80 -12.24 -4.58 -12.00
C ALA A 80 -11.79 -3.54 -13.04
N CYS A 81 -10.60 -3.69 -13.63
CA CYS A 81 -10.11 -2.86 -14.74
C CYS A 81 -10.67 -3.29 -16.11
N GLY A 82 -11.46 -4.37 -16.18
CA GLY A 82 -12.10 -4.87 -17.39
C GLY A 82 -11.27 -5.90 -18.17
N PHE A 83 -10.24 -6.49 -17.58
CA PHE A 83 -9.52 -7.62 -18.16
C PHE A 83 -10.20 -8.95 -17.80
N LYS A 84 -10.13 -9.93 -18.71
CA LYS A 84 -10.50 -11.31 -18.43
C LYS A 84 -9.38 -12.03 -17.70
N ARG A 85 -9.71 -13.05 -16.91
CA ARG A 85 -8.73 -13.92 -16.24
C ARG A 85 -7.69 -14.51 -17.20
N SER A 86 -8.12 -14.91 -18.41
CA SER A 86 -7.21 -15.42 -19.44
C SER A 86 -6.15 -14.39 -19.87
N GLN A 87 -6.49 -13.10 -19.81
CA GLN A 87 -5.55 -12.02 -20.18
C GLN A 87 -4.46 -11.85 -19.13
N LEU A 88 -4.70 -12.27 -17.89
CA LEU A 88 -3.78 -12.18 -16.74
C LEU A 88 -3.10 -13.53 -16.43
N ALA A 89 -3.32 -14.56 -17.26
CA ALA A 89 -2.78 -15.90 -17.04
C ALA A 89 -1.29 -16.03 -17.42
N ASN A 90 -0.69 -14.98 -17.99
CA ASN A 90 0.72 -14.95 -18.30
C ASN A 90 1.55 -14.75 -17.01
N ASP A 91 2.26 -15.81 -16.62
CA ASP A 91 3.10 -15.87 -15.43
C ASP A 91 4.22 -14.82 -15.46
N ASP A 92 4.93 -14.71 -16.59
CA ASP A 92 6.02 -13.75 -16.78
C ASP A 92 5.53 -12.30 -16.70
N PHE A 93 4.38 -12.01 -17.31
CA PHE A 93 3.76 -10.69 -17.19
C PHE A 93 3.47 -10.35 -15.72
N THR A 94 2.92 -11.31 -14.96
CA THR A 94 2.51 -11.08 -13.57
C THR A 94 3.72 -10.93 -12.65
N LYS A 95 4.81 -11.68 -12.88
CA LYS A 95 6.08 -11.49 -12.17
C LYS A 95 6.70 -10.13 -12.44
N ILE A 96 6.83 -9.75 -13.71
CA ILE A 96 7.41 -8.46 -14.08
C ILE A 96 6.54 -7.30 -13.60
N LEU A 97 5.22 -7.47 -13.57
CA LEU A 97 4.30 -6.50 -12.99
C LEU A 97 4.58 -6.29 -11.49
N LEU A 98 4.75 -7.37 -10.73
CA LEU A 98 5.11 -7.30 -9.32
C LEU A 98 6.42 -6.54 -9.11
N ASP A 99 7.46 -6.91 -9.85
CA ASP A 99 8.79 -6.31 -9.76
C ASP A 99 8.75 -4.81 -10.09
N LYS A 100 8.02 -4.44 -11.15
CA LYS A 100 7.86 -3.04 -11.58
C LYS A 100 7.10 -2.19 -10.58
N ALA A 101 6.19 -2.79 -9.82
CA ALA A 101 5.43 -2.11 -8.79
C ALA A 101 6.09 -2.19 -7.41
N HIS A 102 7.22 -2.90 -7.27
CA HIS A 102 7.84 -3.22 -5.99
C HIS A 102 6.84 -3.76 -4.95
N GLY A 103 5.87 -4.57 -5.40
CA GLY A 103 4.81 -5.10 -4.54
C GLY A 103 3.80 -4.09 -3.98
N ALA A 104 3.84 -2.82 -4.39
CA ALA A 104 2.92 -1.80 -3.90
C ALA A 104 1.54 -1.91 -4.58
N SER A 105 0.48 -2.14 -3.80
CA SER A 105 -0.90 -2.23 -4.29
C SER A 105 -1.31 -1.06 -5.18
N GLY A 106 -0.98 0.18 -4.78
CA GLY A 106 -1.33 1.38 -5.54
C GLY A 106 -0.69 1.40 -6.92
N ALA A 107 0.61 1.06 -7.01
CA ALA A 107 1.31 0.99 -8.28
C ALA A 107 0.76 -0.12 -9.18
N LEU A 108 0.47 -1.31 -8.63
CA LEU A 108 -0.17 -2.42 -9.36
C LEU A 108 -1.51 -1.99 -9.97
N ILE A 109 -2.36 -1.35 -9.17
CA ILE A 109 -3.67 -0.86 -9.61
C ILE A 109 -3.51 0.20 -10.71
N GLN A 110 -2.64 1.19 -10.51
CA GLN A 110 -2.41 2.26 -11.46
C GLN A 110 -1.87 1.74 -12.79
N ILE A 111 -0.98 0.75 -12.74
CA ILE A 111 -0.46 0.07 -13.93
C ILE A 111 -1.61 -0.60 -14.69
N LEU A 112 -2.42 -1.45 -14.03
CA LEU A 112 -3.53 -2.15 -14.67
C LEU A 112 -4.57 -1.19 -15.25
N GLN A 113 -4.90 -0.12 -14.53
CA GLN A 113 -5.79 0.94 -15.03
C GLN A 113 -5.21 1.64 -16.27
N THR A 114 -3.91 1.89 -16.29
CA THR A 114 -3.22 2.50 -17.43
C THR A 114 -3.28 1.60 -18.65
N LEU A 115 -3.00 0.31 -18.48
CA LEU A 115 -3.12 -0.68 -19.56
C LEU A 115 -4.56 -0.77 -20.08
N ALA A 116 -5.56 -0.72 -19.19
CA ALA A 116 -6.97 -0.82 -19.54
C ALA A 116 -7.49 0.38 -20.38
N ARG A 117 -6.77 1.51 -20.37
CA ARG A 117 -7.08 2.67 -21.23
C ARG A 117 -6.64 2.47 -22.68
N ASN A 118 -5.77 1.50 -22.96
CA ASN A 118 -5.33 1.20 -24.32
C ASN A 118 -6.17 0.05 -24.92
N PRO A 119 -6.95 0.30 -26.00
CA PRO A 119 -7.79 -0.72 -26.62
C PRO A 119 -7.03 -1.95 -27.11
N ILE A 120 -5.76 -1.80 -27.50
CA ILE A 120 -4.90 -2.89 -27.97
C ILE A 120 -4.78 -3.96 -26.86
N TYR A 121 -4.49 -3.53 -25.63
CA TYR A 121 -4.31 -4.45 -24.51
C TYR A 121 -5.63 -5.05 -24.02
N LYS A 122 -6.75 -4.35 -24.19
CA LYS A 122 -8.09 -4.94 -23.92
C LYS A 122 -8.46 -6.05 -24.91
N ALA A 123 -8.02 -5.96 -26.15
CA ALA A 123 -8.27 -6.97 -27.18
C ALA A 123 -7.27 -8.14 -27.14
N CYS A 124 -6.10 -7.98 -26.50
CA CYS A 124 -5.09 -9.03 -26.39
C CYS A 124 -5.65 -10.28 -25.68
N PRO A 125 -5.48 -11.49 -26.24
CA PRO A 125 -5.88 -12.74 -25.56
C PRO A 125 -5.15 -12.97 -24.23
N SER A 126 -3.89 -12.53 -24.18
CA SER A 126 -2.97 -12.59 -23.04
C SER A 126 -2.14 -11.31 -23.02
N LEU A 127 -1.93 -10.71 -21.85
CA LEU A 127 -1.10 -9.50 -21.73
C LEU A 127 0.38 -9.86 -21.92
N PRO A 128 1.07 -9.20 -22.86
CA PRO A 128 2.49 -9.42 -23.10
C PRO A 128 3.34 -8.62 -22.10
N VAL A 129 4.54 -9.12 -21.76
CA VAL A 129 5.50 -8.41 -20.89
C VAL A 129 5.87 -7.05 -21.49
N GLU A 130 5.90 -6.95 -22.82
CA GLU A 130 6.17 -5.72 -23.58
C GLU A 130 5.24 -4.57 -23.21
N SER A 131 3.99 -4.87 -22.80
CA SER A 131 3.03 -3.86 -22.37
C SER A 131 3.49 -3.07 -21.13
N LEU A 132 4.42 -3.63 -20.34
CA LEU A 132 4.97 -3.00 -19.13
C LEU A 132 6.20 -2.12 -19.42
N ARG A 133 6.80 -2.20 -20.62
CA ARG A 133 8.08 -1.50 -20.92
C ARG A 133 7.96 0.04 -20.86
N ASN A 134 6.82 0.60 -21.27
CA ASN A 134 6.63 2.04 -21.40
C ASN A 134 6.00 2.72 -20.17
N MET A 135 5.88 1.99 -19.06
CA MET A 135 5.12 2.45 -17.88
C MET A 135 5.96 3.32 -16.93
N TRP A 136 7.25 3.49 -17.21
CA TRP A 136 8.25 4.24 -16.44
C TRP A 136 8.28 5.74 -16.78
N LYS A 137 7.13 6.41 -16.80
CA LYS A 137 7.07 7.88 -16.77
C LYS A 137 6.33 8.39 -15.53
N PHE A 138 6.70 7.87 -14.37
CA PHE A 138 6.29 8.38 -13.07
C PHE A 138 7.51 8.57 -12.19
#